data_AF-A0A536EJL1-F1
#
_entry.id   AF-A0A536EJL1-F1
#
_cell.length_a   1.000
_cell.length_b   1.000
_cell.length_c   1.000
_cell.angle_alpha   90.00
_cell.angle_beta   90.00
_cell.angle_gamma   90.00
#
_symmetry.space_group_name_H-M   'P 1'
#
loop_
_entity.id
_entity.type
_entity.pdbx_description
1 polymer ?
#
loop_
_entity_poly.entity_id
_entity_poly.type
_entity_poly.pdbx_seq_one_letter_code
_entity_poly.pdbx_strand_id
1 'polypeptide(L)'
;ALDLQDALNNLAAAGAEAIDVNQRRVVTGVPVTQTRDGVAIDGVVVVPPWKISVIGDVNRLAAVAVLMAQQLRADRRVREATYRIDSDVVIRSVISERPFVYAVAS
;
A
#
# COMPACT_ATOMS: atom_id res chain seq x y z
N ALA A 1 14.91 -7.66 -3.25
CA ALA A 1 14.20 -7.59 -1.97
C ALA A 1 12.90 -6.86 -2.20
N LEU A 2 11.78 -7.33 -1.63
CA LEU A 2 10.48 -6.68 -1.79
C LEU A 2 10.54 -5.27 -1.21
N ASP A 3 10.20 -4.25 -2.01
CA ASP A 3 10.03 -2.89 -1.52
C ASP A 3 8.54 -2.51 -1.35
N LEU A 4 8.28 -1.28 -0.91
CA LEU A 4 6.90 -0.84 -0.64
C LEU A 4 6.07 -0.75 -1.94
N GLN A 5 6.66 -0.35 -3.06
CA GLN A 5 5.94 -0.25 -4.31
C GLN A 5 5.58 -1.64 -4.84
N ASP A 6 6.51 -2.60 -4.76
CA ASP A 6 6.24 -3.99 -5.11
C ASP A 6 5.12 -4.58 -4.26
N ALA A 7 5.13 -4.33 -2.95
CA ALA A 7 4.09 -4.77 -2.03
C ALA A 7 2.69 -4.25 -2.44
N LEU A 8 2.59 -2.96 -2.76
CA LEU A 8 1.34 -2.32 -3.19
C LEU A 8 0.86 -2.88 -4.53
N ASN A 9 1.78 -3.09 -5.48
CA ASN A 9 1.47 -3.66 -6.79
C ASN A 9 1.00 -5.11 -6.67
N ASN A 10 1.62 -5.93 -5.82
CA ASN A 10 1.21 -7.32 -5.58
C ASN A 10 -0.21 -7.40 -5.01
N LEU A 11 -0.54 -6.52 -4.06
CA LEU A 11 -1.89 -6.44 -3.47
C LEU A 11 -2.92 -5.97 -4.49
N ALA A 12 -2.59 -4.96 -5.30
CA ALA A 12 -3.44 -4.52 -6.41
C ALA A 12 -3.70 -5.64 -7.42
N ALA A 13 -2.65 -6.37 -7.82
CA ALA A 13 -2.75 -7.52 -8.73
C ALA A 13 -3.57 -8.69 -8.14
N ALA A 14 -3.60 -8.82 -6.81
CA ALA A 14 -4.42 -9.80 -6.10
C ALA A 14 -5.92 -9.44 -6.05
N GLY A 15 -6.30 -8.25 -6.53
CA GLY A 15 -7.67 -7.77 -6.50
C GLY A 15 -8.01 -6.92 -5.28
N ALA A 16 -7.04 -6.18 -4.74
CA ALA A 16 -7.34 -5.15 -3.76
C ALA A 16 -8.24 -4.06 -4.36
N GLU A 17 -9.34 -3.77 -3.68
CA GLU A 17 -10.33 -2.74 -4.06
C GLU A 17 -10.02 -1.40 -3.39
N ALA A 18 -9.41 -1.45 -2.21
CA ALA A 18 -8.93 -0.29 -1.49
C ALA A 18 -7.63 -0.61 -0.77
N ILE A 19 -6.68 0.33 -0.84
CA ILE A 19 -5.38 0.23 -0.18
C ILE A 19 -5.09 1.54 0.54
N ASP A 20 -4.58 1.44 1.76
CA ASP A 20 -3.91 2.55 2.42
C ASP A 20 -2.56 2.14 3.02
N VAL A 21 -1.68 3.12 3.16
CA VAL A 21 -0.41 2.97 3.88
C VAL A 21 -0.34 4.04 4.94
N ASN A 22 -0.30 3.64 6.22
CA ASN A 22 -0.28 4.57 7.35
C ASN A 22 -1.34 5.68 7.22
N GLN A 23 -2.59 5.29 6.91
CA GLN A 23 -3.73 6.20 6.72
C GLN A 23 -3.62 7.12 5.49
N ARG A 24 -2.79 6.78 4.50
CA ARG A 24 -2.72 7.48 3.20
C ARG A 24 -3.32 6.61 2.12
N ARG A 25 -4.34 7.13 1.44
CA ARG A 25 -5.03 6.42 0.38
C ARG A 25 -4.10 6.20 -0.81
N VAL A 26 -4.00 4.96 -1.27
CA VAL A 26 -3.28 4.62 -2.50
C VAL A 26 -4.31 4.21 -3.54
N VAL A 27 -4.28 4.89 -4.68
CA VAL A 27 -5.09 4.60 -5.87
C VAL A 27 -4.21 4.72 -7.11
N THR A 28 -4.74 4.34 -8.27
CA THR A 28 -4.06 4.54 -9.54
C THR A 28 -3.62 6.00 -9.71
N GLY A 29 -2.37 6.20 -10.12
CA GLY A 29 -1.77 7.53 -10.33
C GLY A 29 -1.13 8.16 -9.09
N VAL A 30 -1.30 7.59 -7.89
CA VAL A 30 -0.54 8.02 -6.71
C VAL A 30 0.92 7.60 -6.87
N PRO A 31 1.89 8.55 -6.90
CA PRO A 31 3.29 8.21 -7.00
C PRO A 31 3.81 7.64 -5.67
N VAL A 32 4.63 6.60 -5.79
CA VAL A 32 5.38 6.00 -4.67
C VAL A 32 6.86 6.08 -5.03
N THR A 33 7.64 6.79 -4.23
CA THR A 33 9.06 7.07 -4.54
C THR A 33 9.93 6.87 -3.30
N GLN A 34 11.05 6.16 -3.43
CA GLN A 34 12.03 6.10 -2.35
C GLN A 34 12.68 7.48 -2.13
N THR A 35 12.88 7.84 -0.86
CA THR A 35 13.61 9.03 -0.44
C THR A 35 14.75 8.64 0.50
N ARG A 36 15.58 9.60 0.91
CA ARG A 36 16.64 9.34 1.92
C ARG A 36 16.05 8.97 3.28
N ASP A 37 14.90 9.52 3.62
CA ASP A 37 14.31 9.43 4.96
C ASP A 37 13.17 8.39 5.05
N GLY A 38 12.71 7.84 3.92
CA GLY A 38 11.62 6.87 3.88
C GLY A 38 11.07 6.63 2.47
N VAL A 39 9.76 6.48 2.36
CA VAL A 39 9.05 6.38 1.07
C VAL A 39 8.03 7.51 0.97
N ALA A 40 8.09 8.30 -0.09
CA ALA A 40 7.08 9.32 -0.37
C ALA A 40 5.87 8.69 -1.06
N ILE A 41 4.67 8.97 -0.53
CA ILE A 41 3.38 8.59 -1.10
C ILE A 41 2.61 9.89 -1.36
N ASP A 42 2.33 10.17 -2.63
CA ASP A 42 1.80 11.48 -3.08
C ASP A 42 2.62 12.67 -2.55
N GLY A 43 3.95 12.54 -2.62
CA GLY A 43 4.89 13.57 -2.17
C GLY A 43 5.07 13.67 -0.65
N VAL A 44 4.32 12.93 0.16
CA VAL A 44 4.49 12.94 1.62
C VAL A 44 5.31 11.75 2.08
N VAL A 45 6.40 12.03 2.80
CA VAL A 45 7.31 11.00 3.32
C VAL A 45 6.63 10.20 4.43
N VAL A 46 6.66 8.88 4.27
CA VAL A 46 6.19 7.87 5.21
C VAL A 46 7.36 7.03 5.67
N VAL A 47 7.59 6.99 6.97
CA VAL A 47 8.68 6.25 7.60
C VAL A 47 8.18 4.93 8.21
N PRO A 48 9.04 3.90 8.33
CA PRO A 48 8.67 2.67 9.02
C PRO A 48 8.39 2.93 10.52
N PRO A 49 7.54 2.10 11.17
CA PRO A 49 6.89 0.91 10.62
C PRO A 49 5.74 1.24 9.66
N TRP A 50 5.64 0.48 8.57
CA TRP A 50 4.56 0.62 7.60
C TRP A 50 3.43 -0.36 7.91
N LYS A 51 2.22 0.16 8.08
CA LYS A 51 0.98 -0.60 8.09
C LYS A 51 0.29 -0.40 6.74
N ILE A 52 0.11 -1.50 6.02
CA ILE A 52 -0.66 -1.53 4.78
C ILE A 52 -2.02 -2.13 5.12
N SER A 53 -3.11 -1.37 4.97
CA SER A 53 -4.47 -1.89 5.11
C SER A 53 -5.05 -2.11 3.72
N VAL A 54 -5.67 -3.27 3.51
CA VAL A 54 -6.26 -3.63 2.22
C VAL A 54 -7.64 -4.23 2.41
N ILE A 55 -8.55 -3.88 1.51
CA ILE A 55 -9.88 -4.48 1.37
C ILE A 55 -9.96 -5.17 0.01
N GLY A 56 -10.52 -6.38 -0.04
CA GLY A 56 -10.74 -7.17 -1.25
C GLY A 56 -11.03 -8.64 -0.92
N ASP A 57 -10.93 -9.54 -1.91
CA ASP A 57 -11.12 -10.98 -1.71
C ASP A 57 -10.09 -11.56 -0.74
N VAL A 58 -10.57 -12.06 0.41
CA VAL A 58 -9.71 -12.51 1.51
C VAL A 58 -8.78 -13.66 1.11
N ASN A 59 -9.23 -14.57 0.25
CA ASN A 59 -8.45 -15.75 -0.12
C ASN A 59 -7.28 -15.36 -1.03
N ARG A 60 -7.53 -14.51 -2.03
CA ARG A 60 -6.50 -13.99 -2.92
C ARG A 60 -5.50 -13.11 -2.18
N LEU A 61 -5.98 -12.21 -1.33
CA LEU A 61 -5.13 -11.33 -0.54
C LEU A 61 -4.26 -12.09 0.45
N ALA A 62 -4.80 -13.09 1.15
CA ALA A 62 -4.04 -13.91 2.09
C ALA A 62 -2.92 -14.70 1.39
N ALA A 63 -3.18 -15.25 0.20
CA ALA A 63 -2.18 -15.96 -0.59
C ALA A 63 -0.99 -15.07 -0.98
N VAL A 64 -1.25 -13.80 -1.32
CA VAL A 64 -0.17 -12.85 -1.62
C VAL A 64 0.52 -12.34 -0.35
N ALA A 65 -0.24 -12.04 0.71
CA ALA A 65 0.30 -11.56 1.98
C ALA A 65 1.25 -12.56 2.65
N VAL A 66 0.97 -13.87 2.56
CA VAL A 66 1.87 -14.88 3.13
C VAL A 66 3.21 -14.93 2.40
N LEU A 67 3.20 -14.84 1.06
CA LEU A 67 4.42 -14.82 0.24
C LEU A 67 5.23 -13.54 0.48
N MET A 68 4.55 -12.39 0.53
CA MET A 68 5.19 -11.11 0.86
C MET A 68 5.83 -11.15 2.25
N ALA A 69 5.12 -11.66 3.26
CA ALA A 69 5.66 -11.76 4.61
C ALA A 69 6.86 -12.73 4.70
N GLN A 70 6.86 -13.83 3.94
CA GLN A 70 8.01 -14.73 3.82
C GLN A 70 9.22 -14.03 3.19
N GLN A 71 9.02 -13.33 2.07
CA GLN A 71 10.08 -12.58 1.39
C GLN A 71 10.66 -11.45 2.26
N LEU A 72 9.79 -10.71 2.97
CA LEU A 72 10.22 -9.65 3.87
C LEU A 72 11.03 -10.20 5.04
N ARG A 73 10.61 -11.31 5.66
CA ARG A 73 11.38 -11.95 6.75
C ARG A 73 12.73 -12.50 6.30
N ALA A 74 12.90 -12.82 5.01
CA ALA A 74 14.19 -13.21 4.46
C ALA A 74 15.13 -12.03 4.20
N ASP A 75 14.62 -10.79 4.22
CA ASP A 75 15.45 -9.59 4.09
C ASP A 75 16.06 -9.20 5.44
N ARG A 76 17.39 -9.21 5.53
CA ARG A 76 18.17 -8.81 6.73
C ARG A 76 17.86 -7.40 7.25
N ARG A 77 17.30 -6.52 6.42
CA ARG A 77 16.93 -5.14 6.80
C ARG A 77 15.59 -5.09 7.56
N VAL A 78 14.77 -6.14 7.44
CA VAL A 78 13.44 -6.20 8.03
C VAL A 78 13.53 -6.87 9.39
N ARG A 79 13.20 -6.12 10.44
CA ARG A 79 13.15 -6.66 11.81
C ARG A 79 11.94 -7.56 12.03
N GLU A 80 10.79 -7.16 11.48
CA GLU A 80 9.53 -7.86 11.63
C GLU A 80 8.62 -7.58 10.42
N ALA A 81 7.92 -8.63 9.97
CA ALA A 81 6.84 -8.52 9.01
C ALA A 81 5.74 -9.50 9.43
N THR A 82 4.51 -9.00 9.58
CA THR A 82 3.34 -9.80 9.96
C THR A 82 2.14 -9.35 9.12
N TYR A 83 1.16 -10.23 9.00
CA TYR A 83 -0.13 -9.90 8.42
C TYR A 83 -1.22 -10.49 9.30
N ARG A 84 -2.42 -9.91 9.22
CA ARG A 84 -3.62 -10.41 9.88
C ARG A 84 -4.77 -10.29 8.90
N ILE A 85 -5.67 -11.27 8.94
CA ILE A 85 -6.95 -11.23 8.26
C ILE A 85 -7.97 -10.71 9.28
N ASP A 86 -8.74 -9.71 8.87
CA ASP A 86 -9.83 -9.17 9.65
C ASP A 86 -11.11 -9.17 8.79
N SER A 87 -12.25 -9.45 9.42
CA SER A 87 -13.55 -9.37 8.76
C SER A 87 -14.04 -7.94 8.61
N ASP A 88 -13.51 -6.99 9.41
CA ASP A 88 -13.87 -5.58 9.36
C ASP A 88 -12.61 -4.70 9.23
N VAL A 89 -12.25 -4.37 8.00
CA VAL A 89 -11.17 -3.43 7.69
C VAL A 89 -11.79 -2.12 7.22
N VAL A 90 -11.60 -1.06 8.00
CA VAL A 90 -12.10 0.28 7.67
C VAL A 90 -10.97 1.16 7.16
N ILE A 91 -11.05 1.59 5.89
CA ILE A 91 -10.16 2.60 5.30
C ILE A 91 -10.93 3.92 5.17
N ARG A 92 -10.53 4.93 5.96
CA ARG A 92 -11.13 6.28 5.95
C ARG A 92 -10.31 7.32 5.19
N SER A 93 -9.10 6.93 4.77
CA SER A 93 -8.21 7.82 4.04
C SER A 93 -8.77 8.14 2.66
N VAL A 94 -8.64 9.41 2.26
CA VAL A 94 -9.11 9.92 0.97
C VAL A 94 -7.95 10.51 0.18
N ILE A 95 -8.12 10.65 -1.13
CA ILE A 95 -7.21 11.39 -1.99
C ILE A 95 -7.74 12.82 -2.18
N SER A 96 -6.83 13.80 -2.26
CA SER A 96 -7.17 15.13 -2.72
C SER A 96 -7.03 15.17 -4.24
N GLU A 97 -8.11 15.51 -4.93
CA GLU A 97 -8.07 15.72 -6.37
C GLU A 97 -7.25 16.97 -6.71
N ARG A 98 -6.50 16.90 -7.81
CA ARG A 98 -5.82 18.06 -8.39
C ARG A 98 -6.78 18.75 -9.37
N PRO A 99 -6.86 20.08 -9.37
CA PRO A 99 -7.77 20.78 -10.27
C PRO A 99 -7.43 20.47 -11.72
N PHE A 100 -8.45 20.11 -12.50
CA PHE A 100 -8.30 19.96 -13.94
C PHE A 100 -8.03 21.31 -14.59
N VAL A 101 -6.95 21.40 -15.36
CA VAL A 101 -6.62 22.62 -16.12
C VAL A 101 -7.25 22.61 -17.52
N TYR A 102 -7.37 21.42 -18.12
CA TYR A 102 -7.82 21.26 -19.51
C TYR A 102 -9.05 20.36 -19.67
N ALA A 103 -9.33 19.51 -18.69
CA ALA A 103 -10.54 18.71 -18.70
C ALA A 103 -11.67 19.52 -18.06
N VAL A 104 -12.84 19.52 -18.69
CA VAL A 104 -14.06 20.07 -18.09
C VAL A 104 -14.65 18.96 -17.23
N ALA A 105 -14.90 19.23 -15.96
CA ALA A 105 -15.66 18.32 -15.11
C ALA A 105 -17.07 18.22 -15.70
N SER A 106 -17.41 17.07 -16.26
CA SER A 106 -18.75 16.74 -16.78
C SER A 106 -19.72 16.38 -15.67
#